data_AF-A0A7W0NMJ6-F1
#
_entry.id   AF-A0A7W0NMJ6-F1
#
_cell.length_a   1.000
_cell.length_b   1.000
_cell.length_c   1.000
_cell.angle_alpha   90.00
_cell.angle_beta   90.00
_cell.angle_gamma   90.00
#
_symmetry.space_group_name_H-M   'P 1'
#
loop_
_entity.id
_entity.type
_entity.pdbx_description
1 polymer ?
#
loop_
_entity_poly.entity_id
_entity_poly.type
_entity_poly.pdbx_seq_one_letter_code
_entity_poly.pdbx_strand_id
1 'polypeptide(L)'
;MSEQLQFPDTPGASPVPDPHLNSMSVSSLVQLSRCPKQFYWTVMNPLPRRASGAARLGHDIHRWIETRSIGQCALDDPEEPLDHAPDGNGVSAPEPEQSGHAMPEEQKLKRAWQTSRYSGLIPRFTEHAFVMALPSGLLVRGRIDAVYAHEDGTWELVDYKTGFEPDRADACARLQLAIYSLAAQEIWKVDPRRLKLTYFYLSTGRADPIPATELTTNLADLTAMFGRVQDGRFEARPGTVCRSCDFLRFCDAGRRQVRATAPNGD
;
A
#
# COMPACT_ATOMS: atom_id res chain seq x y z
N MET A 1 -29.87 17.93 42.05
CA MET A 1 -29.85 16.45 41.91
C MET A 1 -29.96 16.17 40.42
N SER A 2 -28.85 15.85 39.78
CA SER A 2 -28.79 15.67 38.32
C SER A 2 -29.36 14.31 37.94
N GLU A 3 -30.43 14.29 37.16
CA GLU A 3 -30.96 13.09 36.50
C GLU A 3 -29.95 12.59 35.46
N GLN A 4 -29.39 11.40 35.69
CA GLN A 4 -28.61 10.67 34.71
C GLN A 4 -29.56 9.98 33.73
N LEU A 5 -29.50 10.38 32.45
CA LEU A 5 -30.11 9.64 31.35
C LEU A 5 -29.45 8.25 31.26
N GLN A 6 -30.21 7.20 31.56
CA GLN A 6 -29.85 5.82 31.29
C GLN A 6 -30.15 5.50 29.82
N PHE A 7 -29.13 5.08 29.08
CA PHE A 7 -29.31 4.47 27.76
C PHE A 7 -29.66 2.98 27.93
N PRO A 8 -30.64 2.44 27.19
CA PRO A 8 -30.97 1.02 27.29
C PRO A 8 -29.86 0.16 26.66
N ASP A 9 -29.51 -0.93 27.34
CA ASP A 9 -28.64 -1.98 26.83
C ASP A 9 -29.29 -2.62 25.59
N THR A 10 -28.68 -2.41 24.41
CA THR A 10 -29.05 -3.14 23.20
C THR A 10 -28.18 -4.40 23.11
N PRO A 11 -28.74 -5.61 23.00
CA PRO A 11 -27.95 -6.82 22.84
C PRO A 11 -27.18 -6.79 21.51
N GLY A 12 -25.93 -7.21 21.57
CA GLY A 12 -24.99 -7.19 20.44
C GLY A 12 -25.52 -7.96 19.23
N ALA A 13 -25.96 -7.21 18.22
CA ALA A 13 -25.95 -7.70 16.85
C ALA A 13 -24.50 -7.67 16.36
N SER A 14 -23.93 -8.84 16.05
CA SER A 14 -22.75 -8.91 15.19
C SER A 14 -23.01 -8.06 13.95
N PRO A 15 -22.08 -7.20 13.51
CA PRO A 15 -22.27 -6.42 12.30
C PRO A 15 -22.48 -7.39 11.14
N VAL A 16 -23.66 -7.35 10.55
CA VAL A 16 -23.93 -7.94 9.24
C VAL A 16 -22.93 -7.29 8.28
N PRO A 17 -22.09 -8.06 7.55
CA PRO A 17 -21.17 -7.46 6.60
C PRO A 17 -21.95 -6.63 5.58
N ASP A 18 -21.51 -5.40 5.37
CA ASP A 18 -22.05 -4.48 4.37
C ASP A 18 -22.11 -5.18 2.99
N PRO A 19 -23.27 -5.24 2.33
CA PRO A 19 -23.48 -5.94 1.05
C PRO A 19 -22.73 -5.34 -0.16
N HIS A 20 -21.79 -4.42 0.02
CA HIS A 20 -21.14 -3.70 -1.09
C HIS A 20 -19.62 -3.84 -1.25
N LEU A 21 -18.96 -4.88 -0.71
CA LEU A 21 -17.58 -5.21 -1.14
C LEU A 21 -17.50 -5.87 -2.52
N ASN A 22 -18.15 -5.26 -3.49
CA ASN A 22 -17.96 -5.56 -4.91
C ASN A 22 -16.68 -4.92 -5.46
N SER A 23 -16.00 -4.08 -4.68
CA SER A 23 -14.75 -3.43 -5.08
C SER A 23 -13.76 -3.36 -3.91
N MET A 24 -12.51 -3.78 -4.13
CA MET A 24 -11.40 -3.57 -3.20
C MET A 24 -10.23 -2.89 -3.90
N SER A 25 -9.53 -2.08 -3.12
CA SER A 25 -8.33 -1.40 -3.54
C SER A 25 -7.11 -2.33 -3.42
N VAL A 26 -6.04 -2.09 -4.18
CA VAL A 26 -4.84 -2.93 -4.15
C VAL A 26 -4.21 -2.87 -2.77
N SER A 27 -4.14 -1.68 -2.17
CA SER A 27 -3.63 -1.54 -0.80
C SER A 27 -4.44 -2.32 0.22
N SER A 28 -5.77 -2.36 0.05
CA SER A 28 -6.69 -3.12 0.89
C SER A 28 -6.45 -4.62 0.79
N LEU A 29 -6.22 -5.15 -0.42
CA LEU A 29 -5.86 -6.55 -0.63
C LEU A 29 -4.50 -6.90 -0.01
N VAL A 30 -3.50 -6.05 -0.18
CA VAL A 30 -2.18 -6.23 0.46
C VAL A 30 -2.33 -6.25 1.98
N GLN A 31 -3.12 -5.33 2.54
CA GLN A 31 -3.38 -5.28 3.98
C GLN A 31 -4.13 -6.53 4.48
N LEU A 32 -5.13 -7.00 3.73
CA LEU A 32 -5.85 -8.25 4.02
C LEU A 32 -4.91 -9.46 4.01
N SER A 33 -3.96 -9.51 3.07
CA SER A 33 -2.94 -10.56 3.02
C SER A 33 -2.03 -10.53 4.26
N ARG A 34 -1.55 -9.32 4.62
CA ARG A 34 -0.70 -9.09 5.80
C ARG A 34 -1.41 -9.46 7.10
N CYS A 35 -2.56 -8.84 7.37
CA CYS A 35 -3.35 -9.07 8.58
C CYS A 35 -4.84 -8.79 8.33
N PRO A 36 -5.68 -9.83 8.22
CA PRO A 36 -7.13 -9.67 8.04
C PRO A 36 -7.80 -8.84 9.13
N LYS A 37 -7.32 -8.92 10.37
CA LYS A 37 -7.84 -8.08 11.47
C LYS A 37 -7.51 -6.59 11.28
N GLN A 38 -6.34 -6.28 10.75
CA GLN A 38 -5.98 -4.91 10.41
C GLN A 38 -6.88 -4.39 9.28
N PHE A 39 -7.06 -5.18 8.21
CA PHE A 39 -8.04 -4.88 7.15
C PHE A 39 -9.43 -4.58 7.70
N TYR A 40 -9.93 -5.43 8.59
CA TYR A 40 -11.23 -5.23 9.22
C TYR A 40 -11.36 -3.85 9.89
N TRP A 41 -10.38 -3.44 10.70
CA TRP A 41 -10.43 -2.14 11.39
C TRP A 41 -10.02 -0.93 10.53
N THR A 42 -9.58 -1.15 9.29
CA THR A 42 -9.33 -0.06 8.33
C THR A 42 -10.51 0.14 7.40
N VAL A 43 -11.11 -0.94 6.91
CA VAL A 43 -12.06 -0.91 5.79
C VAL A 43 -13.48 -1.28 6.25
N MET A 44 -13.65 -2.39 6.97
CA MET A 44 -14.98 -2.93 7.30
C MET A 44 -15.64 -2.22 8.49
N ASN A 45 -14.86 -1.98 9.54
CA ASN A 45 -15.30 -1.31 10.76
C ASN A 45 -14.21 -0.34 11.21
N PRO A 46 -14.10 0.82 10.53
CA PRO A 46 -12.98 1.73 10.68
C PRO A 46 -12.82 2.24 12.11
N LEU A 47 -11.62 2.06 12.67
CA LEU A 47 -11.21 2.70 13.92
C LEU A 47 -10.34 3.94 13.64
N PRO A 48 -10.29 4.93 14.56
CA PRO A 48 -9.40 6.08 14.42
C PRO A 48 -7.94 5.65 14.25
N ARG A 49 -7.29 6.17 13.19
CA ARG A 49 -5.87 5.97 12.87
C ARG A 49 -5.04 7.16 13.33
N ARG A 50 -3.74 6.94 13.55
CA ARG A 50 -2.81 8.02 13.85
C ARG A 50 -2.50 8.79 12.57
N ALA A 51 -2.38 10.11 12.67
CA ALA A 51 -1.78 10.89 11.59
C ALA A 51 -0.32 10.42 11.41
N SER A 52 0.08 10.15 10.17
CA SER A 52 1.42 9.67 9.85
C SER A 52 2.16 10.70 9.02
N GLY A 53 3.21 11.30 9.59
CA GLY A 53 4.10 12.20 8.87
C GLY A 53 4.77 11.51 7.67
N ALA A 54 5.12 10.23 7.81
CA ALA A 54 5.67 9.42 6.73
C ALA A 54 4.67 9.23 5.58
N ALA A 55 3.38 9.02 5.88
CA ALA A 55 2.35 8.90 4.84
C ALA A 55 2.15 10.22 4.09
N ARG A 56 2.16 11.35 4.80
CA ARG A 56 2.10 12.68 4.18
C ARG A 56 3.33 12.97 3.31
N LEU A 57 4.53 12.66 3.81
CA LEU A 57 5.75 12.78 3.04
C LEU A 57 5.71 11.92 1.76
N GLY A 58 5.22 10.67 1.88
CA GLY A 58 4.99 9.79 0.75
C GLY A 58 4.14 10.44 -0.34
N HIS A 59 2.95 10.91 0.04
CA HIS A 59 2.04 11.64 -0.84
C HIS A 59 2.69 12.84 -1.52
N ASP A 60 3.37 13.70 -0.74
CA ASP A 60 4.02 14.91 -1.25
C ASP A 60 5.13 14.59 -2.26
N ILE A 61 5.85 13.49 -2.05
CA ILE A 61 6.90 13.01 -2.96
C ILE A 61 6.30 12.43 -4.25
N HIS A 62 5.24 11.62 -4.18
CA HIS A 62 4.59 11.08 -5.38
C HIS A 62 4.03 12.19 -6.26
N ARG A 63 3.28 13.13 -5.67
CA ARG A 63 2.77 14.33 -6.37
C ARG A 63 3.91 15.13 -7.02
N TRP A 64 5.04 15.29 -6.32
CA TRP A 64 6.20 15.98 -6.86
C TRP A 64 6.83 15.24 -8.05
N ILE A 65 6.95 13.91 -7.99
CA ILE A 65 7.46 13.07 -9.08
C ILE A 65 6.53 13.13 -10.30
N GLU A 66 5.21 13.04 -10.09
CA GLU A 66 4.20 13.14 -11.13
C GLU A 66 4.33 14.45 -11.91
N THR A 67 4.29 15.58 -11.18
CA THR A 67 4.46 16.94 -11.73
C THR A 67 5.72 17.04 -12.61
N ARG A 68 6.84 16.47 -12.14
CA ARG A 68 8.12 16.49 -12.86
C ARG A 68 8.12 15.59 -14.09
N SER A 69 7.42 14.46 -14.03
CA SER A 69 7.40 13.45 -15.09
C SER A 69 6.54 13.86 -16.29
N ILE A 70 5.47 14.63 -16.07
CA ILE A 70 4.55 15.12 -17.12
C ILE A 70 5.07 16.41 -17.79
N GLY A 71 6.05 17.09 -17.17
CA GLY A 71 6.56 18.37 -17.67
C GLY A 71 5.61 19.55 -17.47
N GLN A 72 4.62 19.42 -16.57
CA GLN A 72 3.62 20.43 -16.25
C GLN A 72 3.49 20.60 -14.73
N CYS A 73 3.25 21.83 -14.26
CA CYS A 73 2.80 22.07 -12.89
C CYS A 73 1.45 21.39 -12.69
N ALA A 74 1.33 20.46 -11.74
CA ALA A 74 0.07 19.79 -11.43
C ALA A 74 -1.02 20.83 -11.12
N LEU A 75 -2.18 20.68 -11.75
CA LEU A 75 -3.41 21.31 -11.28
C LEU A 75 -3.88 20.50 -10.07
N ASP A 76 -4.32 21.17 -9.01
CA ASP A 76 -4.88 20.54 -7.82
C ASP A 76 -6.15 19.77 -8.20
N ASP A 77 -6.05 18.46 -8.40
CA ASP A 77 -7.19 17.56 -8.47
C ASP A 77 -7.75 17.38 -7.04
N PRO A 78 -9.09 17.37 -6.84
CA PRO A 78 -9.69 17.18 -5.53
C PRO A 78 -9.22 15.87 -4.90
N GLU A 79 -8.89 15.94 -3.60
CA GLU A 79 -8.27 14.87 -2.82
C GLU A 79 -9.14 13.60 -2.73
N GLU A 80 -9.03 12.73 -3.72
CA GLU A 80 -9.42 11.32 -3.57
C GLU A 80 -8.35 10.63 -2.70
N PRO A 81 -8.74 9.81 -1.69
CA PRO A 81 -7.77 9.02 -0.94
C PRO A 81 -6.95 8.16 -1.89
N LEU A 82 -5.70 8.56 -2.15
CA LEU A 82 -4.82 7.84 -3.05
C LEU A 82 -4.66 6.41 -2.53
N ASP A 83 -4.78 5.43 -3.43
CA ASP A 83 -4.67 4.01 -3.11
C ASP A 83 -3.22 3.56 -2.94
N HIS A 84 -2.34 4.45 -2.49
CA HIS A 84 -1.02 4.04 -2.04
C HIS A 84 -1.24 3.25 -0.75
N ALA A 85 -0.82 1.98 -0.75
CA ALA A 85 -0.68 1.28 0.51
C ALA A 85 0.20 2.16 1.40
N PRO A 86 -0.23 2.49 2.63
CA PRO A 86 0.68 3.16 3.54
C PRO A 86 1.95 2.31 3.55
N ASP A 87 3.08 2.90 3.20
CA ASP A 87 4.38 2.25 3.30
C ASP A 87 4.40 1.66 4.72
N GLY A 88 4.24 0.34 4.82
CA GLY A 88 3.75 -0.37 6.03
C GLY A 88 4.68 -0.27 7.24
N ASN A 89 5.71 0.55 7.10
CA ASN A 89 6.73 0.86 8.05
C ASN A 89 6.63 2.35 8.33
N GLY A 90 5.50 2.78 8.91
CA GLY A 90 5.40 4.01 9.69
C GLY A 90 6.31 3.94 10.91
N VAL A 91 7.62 3.79 10.66
CA VAL A 91 8.64 4.18 11.59
C VAL A 91 8.43 5.68 11.67
N SER A 92 7.82 6.13 12.76
CA SER A 92 8.11 7.47 13.25
C SER A 92 9.63 7.54 13.27
N ALA A 93 10.23 8.24 12.30
CA ALA A 93 11.59 8.68 12.47
C ALA A 93 11.65 9.28 13.88
N PRO A 94 12.61 8.88 14.74
CA PRO A 94 12.80 9.58 16.01
C PRO A 94 12.82 11.08 15.69
N GLU A 95 12.09 11.88 16.47
CA GLU A 95 12.03 13.33 16.29
C GLU A 95 13.45 13.82 15.99
N PRO A 96 13.65 14.61 14.92
CA PRO A 96 15.00 14.91 14.48
C PRO A 96 15.70 15.66 15.60
N GLU A 97 16.62 14.97 16.27
CA GLU A 97 17.63 15.62 17.07
C GLU A 97 18.33 16.59 16.13
N GLN A 98 18.12 17.88 16.37
CA GLN A 98 18.66 18.98 15.58
C GLN A 98 20.18 18.99 15.76
N SER A 99 20.84 18.12 15.00
CA SER A 99 22.28 17.98 14.94
C SER A 99 22.73 18.19 13.49
N GLY A 100 23.25 19.40 13.23
CA GLY A 100 24.17 19.78 12.14
C GLY A 100 23.99 19.20 10.73
N HIS A 101 23.71 20.08 9.76
CA HIS A 101 24.02 19.94 8.32
C HIS A 101 23.45 18.75 7.53
N ALA A 102 22.61 17.89 8.11
CA ALA A 102 21.95 16.83 7.35
C ALA A 102 20.87 17.41 6.41
N MET A 103 20.84 17.00 5.13
CA MET A 103 19.74 17.37 4.23
C MET A 103 18.39 16.85 4.78
N PRO A 104 17.30 17.63 4.69
CA PRO A 104 15.95 17.17 4.99
C PRO A 104 15.61 15.88 4.24
N GLU A 105 14.85 14.99 4.88
CA GLU A 105 14.47 13.67 4.31
C GLU A 105 13.80 13.82 2.94
N GLU A 106 12.86 14.75 2.82
CA GLU A 106 12.21 15.09 1.55
C GLU A 106 13.22 15.41 0.43
N GLN A 107 14.27 16.17 0.73
CA GLN A 107 15.30 16.52 -0.26
C GLN A 107 16.15 15.29 -0.63
N LYS A 108 16.38 14.36 0.29
CA LYS A 108 17.06 13.08 0.00
C LYS A 108 16.24 12.25 -0.97
N LEU A 109 14.93 12.10 -0.72
CA LEU A 109 14.03 11.33 -1.58
C LEU A 109 13.93 11.95 -2.99
N LYS A 110 13.75 13.28 -3.08
CA LYS A 110 13.74 14.01 -4.36
C LYS A 110 15.05 13.82 -5.13
N ARG A 111 16.19 13.94 -4.44
CA ARG A 111 17.51 13.74 -5.05
C ARG A 111 17.69 12.32 -5.56
N ALA A 112 17.27 11.31 -4.80
CA ALA A 112 17.36 9.92 -5.22
C ALA A 112 16.61 9.66 -6.53
N TRP A 113 15.39 10.20 -6.67
CA TRP A 113 14.65 10.15 -7.93
C TRP A 113 15.37 10.90 -9.05
N GLN A 114 15.84 12.14 -8.80
CA GLN A 114 16.54 12.96 -9.80
C GLN A 114 17.79 12.29 -10.37
N THR A 115 18.54 11.57 -9.53
CA THR A 115 19.75 10.86 -9.95
C THR A 115 19.47 9.47 -10.51
N SER A 116 18.23 8.98 -10.41
CA SER A 116 17.82 7.71 -10.98
C SER A 116 17.67 7.81 -12.50
N ARG A 117 17.62 6.67 -13.19
CA ARG A 117 17.31 6.65 -14.63
C ARG A 117 15.91 7.17 -14.94
N TYR A 118 14.97 7.12 -13.99
CA TYR A 118 13.57 7.48 -14.24
C TYR A 118 13.38 8.98 -14.46
N SER A 119 14.29 9.83 -13.96
CA SER A 119 14.22 11.28 -14.15
C SER A 119 14.46 11.72 -15.60
N GLY A 120 15.15 10.89 -16.40
CA GLY A 120 15.42 11.13 -17.81
C GLY A 120 14.49 10.37 -18.76
N LEU A 121 13.57 9.57 -18.24
CA LEU A 121 12.62 8.79 -19.03
C LEU A 121 11.26 9.49 -19.07
N ILE A 122 10.59 9.43 -20.22
CA ILE A 122 9.21 9.89 -20.36
C ILE A 122 8.29 8.67 -20.16
N PRO A 123 7.54 8.61 -19.04
CA PRO A 123 6.58 7.54 -18.84
C PRO A 123 5.42 7.64 -19.85
N ARG A 124 4.90 6.48 -20.27
CA ARG A 124 3.66 6.38 -21.05
C ARG A 124 2.47 6.85 -20.22
N PHE A 125 2.43 6.47 -18.95
CA PHE A 125 1.42 6.91 -17.99
C PHE A 125 2.06 7.21 -16.64
N THR A 126 1.52 8.19 -15.93
CA THR A 126 1.89 8.56 -14.55
C THR A 126 0.64 8.55 -13.69
N GLU A 127 0.78 8.13 -12.43
CA GLU A 127 -0.30 8.03 -11.46
C GLU A 127 -1.58 7.41 -12.05
N HIS A 128 -1.42 6.36 -12.87
CA HIS A 128 -2.48 5.84 -13.71
C HIS A 128 -3.43 4.97 -12.89
N ALA A 129 -4.65 5.47 -12.69
CA ALA A 129 -5.72 4.73 -12.04
C ALA A 129 -6.21 3.60 -12.97
N PHE A 130 -6.51 2.44 -12.38
CA PHE A 130 -7.10 1.32 -13.08
C PHE A 130 -8.23 0.67 -12.28
N VAL A 131 -9.15 0.02 -13.01
CA VAL A 131 -10.15 -0.89 -12.45
C VAL A 131 -10.12 -2.17 -13.28
N MET A 132 -9.86 -3.29 -12.63
CA MET A 132 -9.82 -4.62 -13.22
C MET A 132 -11.00 -5.43 -12.70
N ALA A 133 -11.84 -5.92 -13.62
CA ALA A 133 -12.91 -6.84 -13.27
C ALA A 133 -12.37 -8.27 -13.16
N LEU A 134 -12.71 -8.96 -12.08
CA LEU A 134 -12.50 -10.39 -11.92
C LEU A 134 -13.61 -11.15 -12.65
N PRO A 135 -13.41 -12.43 -13.05
CA PRO A 135 -14.44 -13.24 -13.69
C PRO A 135 -15.74 -13.37 -12.89
N SER A 136 -15.69 -13.21 -11.57
CA SER A 136 -16.83 -13.19 -10.65
C SER A 136 -17.65 -11.90 -10.68
N GLY A 137 -17.23 -10.87 -11.42
CA GLY A 137 -17.84 -9.53 -11.43
C GLY A 137 -17.36 -8.60 -10.32
N LEU A 138 -16.51 -9.09 -9.42
CA LEU A 138 -15.84 -8.28 -8.39
C LEU A 138 -14.78 -7.37 -9.03
N LEU A 139 -14.53 -6.22 -8.44
CA LEU A 139 -13.63 -5.20 -8.98
C LEU A 139 -12.39 -5.03 -8.10
N VAL A 140 -11.23 -4.97 -8.75
CA VAL A 140 -9.97 -4.58 -8.11
C VAL A 140 -9.54 -3.25 -8.68
N ARG A 141 -9.38 -2.23 -7.82
CA ARG A 141 -8.94 -0.89 -8.22
C ARG A 141 -7.55 -0.60 -7.67
N GLY A 142 -6.80 0.24 -8.38
CA GLY A 142 -5.48 0.67 -7.94
C GLY A 142 -4.94 1.83 -8.75
N ARG A 143 -3.73 2.26 -8.42
CA ARG A 143 -3.00 3.31 -9.12
C ARG A 143 -1.54 2.90 -9.29
N ILE A 144 -1.02 3.04 -10.50
CA ILE A 144 0.38 2.72 -10.82
C ILE A 144 1.14 4.03 -11.01
N ASP A 145 2.20 4.24 -10.24
CA ASP A 145 2.89 5.54 -10.20
C ASP A 145 3.52 5.90 -11.54
N ALA A 146 4.17 4.94 -12.21
CA ALA A 146 4.71 5.16 -13.55
C ALA A 146 4.68 3.89 -14.41
N VAL A 147 4.32 4.07 -15.68
CA VAL A 147 4.29 3.01 -16.70
C VAL A 147 5.20 3.41 -17.84
N TYR A 148 6.21 2.60 -18.13
CA TYR A 148 7.10 2.77 -19.26
C TYR A 148 6.81 1.67 -20.30
N ALA A 149 6.55 2.08 -21.53
CA ALA A 149 6.40 1.17 -22.66
C ALA A 149 7.43 1.56 -23.72
N HIS A 150 8.30 0.62 -24.06
CA HIS A 150 9.42 0.84 -24.97
C HIS A 150 9.03 0.44 -26.41
N GLU A 151 9.72 1.01 -27.40
CA GLU A 151 9.47 0.72 -28.83
C GLU A 151 9.76 -0.73 -29.20
N ASP A 152 10.72 -1.36 -28.51
CA ASP A 152 10.96 -2.78 -28.68
C ASP A 152 9.74 -3.62 -28.24
N GLY A 153 8.84 -3.04 -27.44
CA GLY A 153 7.60 -3.59 -26.90
C GLY A 153 7.78 -4.25 -25.52
N THR A 154 8.89 -3.99 -24.83
CA THR A 154 9.04 -4.27 -23.40
C THR A 154 8.30 -3.21 -22.57
N TRP A 155 7.79 -3.64 -21.42
CA TRP A 155 7.05 -2.80 -20.49
C TRP A 155 7.65 -2.88 -19.11
N GLU A 156 7.63 -1.75 -18.40
CA GLU A 156 8.00 -1.65 -17.02
C GLU A 156 7.00 -0.81 -16.24
N LEU A 157 6.45 -1.39 -15.19
CA LEU A 157 5.58 -0.73 -14.23
C LEU A 157 6.40 -0.45 -12.97
N VAL A 158 6.46 0.81 -12.56
CA VAL A 158 7.29 1.27 -11.43
C VAL A 158 6.38 1.78 -10.32
N ASP A 159 6.70 1.35 -9.10
CA ASP A 159 6.10 1.82 -7.87
C ASP A 159 7.21 2.42 -6.98
N TYR A 160 7.08 3.71 -6.68
CA TYR A 160 8.03 4.47 -5.89
C TYR A 160 7.75 4.24 -4.40
N LYS A 161 8.79 3.86 -3.65
CA LYS A 161 8.68 3.61 -2.21
C LYS A 161 9.44 4.66 -1.44
N THR A 162 8.75 5.39 -0.57
CA THR A 162 9.34 6.42 0.29
C THR A 162 9.81 5.86 1.64
N GLY A 163 9.15 4.80 2.10
CA GLY A 163 9.48 4.12 3.35
C GLY A 163 10.69 3.19 3.27
N PHE A 164 10.85 2.42 4.34
CA PHE A 164 11.92 1.44 4.48
C PHE A 164 11.74 0.26 3.52
N GLU A 165 12.86 -0.27 3.04
CA GLU A 165 12.89 -1.47 2.20
C GLU A 165 12.44 -2.70 3.02
N PRO A 166 11.31 -3.35 2.69
CA PRO A 166 10.92 -4.56 3.37
C PRO A 166 11.95 -5.68 3.11
N ASP A 167 12.02 -6.66 3.99
CA ASP A 167 12.78 -7.89 3.74
C ASP A 167 12.32 -8.50 2.39
N ARG A 168 13.27 -8.91 1.55
CA ARG A 168 13.00 -9.53 0.24
C ARG A 168 12.10 -10.76 0.35
N ALA A 169 12.05 -11.39 1.52
CA ALA A 169 11.18 -12.51 1.83
C ALA A 169 9.72 -12.11 2.18
N ASP A 170 9.37 -10.83 2.29
CA ASP A 170 7.99 -10.39 2.54
C ASP A 170 7.10 -10.70 1.33
N ALA A 171 6.44 -11.86 1.37
CA ALA A 171 5.50 -12.30 0.35
C ALA A 171 4.35 -11.30 0.13
N CYS A 172 3.98 -10.51 1.15
CA CYS A 172 2.94 -9.49 1.00
C CYS A 172 3.42 -8.29 0.17
N ALA A 173 4.73 -8.01 0.15
CA ALA A 173 5.28 -6.97 -0.71
C ALA A 173 5.15 -7.34 -2.20
N ARG A 174 5.16 -8.64 -2.57
CA ARG A 174 5.01 -9.05 -3.98
C ARG A 174 3.57 -9.03 -4.48
N LEU A 175 2.57 -9.12 -3.59
CA LEU A 175 1.17 -9.17 -3.99
C LEU A 175 0.72 -7.91 -4.75
N GLN A 176 1.17 -6.72 -4.32
CA GLN A 176 0.86 -5.47 -5.01
C GLN A 176 1.33 -5.50 -6.48
N LEU A 177 2.61 -5.83 -6.70
CA LEU A 177 3.16 -5.95 -8.06
C LEU A 177 2.50 -7.06 -8.86
N ALA A 178 2.12 -8.16 -8.22
CA ALA A 178 1.39 -9.24 -8.89
C ALA A 178 0.02 -8.77 -9.37
N ILE A 179 -0.70 -7.96 -8.58
CA ILE A 179 -1.97 -7.35 -8.99
C ILE A 179 -1.76 -6.36 -10.13
N TYR A 180 -0.71 -5.52 -10.07
CA TYR A 180 -0.36 -4.61 -11.18
C TYR A 180 0.01 -5.36 -12.46
N SER A 181 0.71 -6.49 -12.34
CA SER A 181 1.00 -7.40 -13.45
C SER A 181 -0.28 -7.93 -14.09
N LEU A 182 -1.25 -8.38 -13.28
CA LEU A 182 -2.55 -8.82 -13.76
C LEU A 182 -3.32 -7.68 -14.44
N ALA A 183 -3.31 -6.48 -13.85
CA ALA A 183 -3.97 -5.32 -14.44
C ALA A 183 -3.37 -4.94 -15.81
N ALA A 184 -2.04 -4.96 -15.95
CA ALA A 184 -1.38 -4.70 -17.24
C ALA A 184 -1.74 -5.74 -18.31
N GLN A 185 -1.81 -7.02 -17.92
CA GLN A 185 -2.24 -8.12 -18.79
C GLN A 185 -3.72 -8.00 -19.18
N GLU A 186 -4.60 -7.65 -18.24
CA GLU A 186 -6.04 -7.60 -18.50
C GLU A 186 -6.46 -6.34 -19.26
N ILE A 187 -5.90 -5.18 -18.93
CA ILE A 187 -6.35 -3.88 -19.46
C ILE A 187 -5.57 -3.53 -20.73
N TRP A 188 -4.25 -3.68 -20.71
CA TRP A 188 -3.38 -3.29 -21.83
C TRP A 188 -2.92 -4.46 -22.69
N LYS A 189 -3.31 -5.70 -22.35
CA LYS A 189 -2.97 -6.92 -23.10
C LYS A 189 -1.46 -7.11 -23.29
N VAL A 190 -0.67 -6.69 -22.29
CA VAL A 190 0.80 -6.84 -22.27
C VAL A 190 1.18 -8.31 -22.08
N ASP A 191 2.11 -8.82 -22.89
CA ASP A 191 2.68 -10.18 -22.68
C ASP A 191 3.53 -10.18 -21.39
N PRO A 192 3.23 -11.05 -20.40
CA PRO A 192 4.00 -11.13 -19.15
C PRO A 192 5.49 -11.44 -19.38
N ARG A 193 5.88 -12.09 -20.48
CA ARG A 193 7.30 -12.33 -20.82
C ARG A 193 8.07 -11.06 -21.15
N ARG A 194 7.35 -9.97 -21.44
CA ARG A 194 7.89 -8.66 -21.82
C ARG A 194 7.65 -7.60 -20.75
N LEU A 195 7.12 -8.00 -19.60
CA LEU A 195 6.71 -7.11 -18.52
C LEU A 195 7.60 -7.28 -17.30
N LYS A 196 8.09 -6.16 -16.76
CA LYS A 196 8.77 -6.09 -15.46
C LYS A 196 8.03 -5.15 -14.52
N LEU A 197 8.05 -5.48 -13.24
CA LEU A 197 7.47 -4.70 -12.16
C LEU A 197 8.61 -4.29 -11.24
N THR A 198 8.76 -3.00 -10.95
CA THR A 198 9.91 -2.51 -10.19
C THR A 198 9.46 -1.71 -8.99
N TYR A 199 9.92 -2.12 -7.80
CA TYR A 199 9.98 -1.20 -6.68
C TYR A 199 11.21 -0.32 -6.80
N PHE A 200 11.03 1.00 -6.69
CA PHE A 200 12.13 1.94 -6.57
C PHE A 200 12.13 2.58 -5.18
N TYR A 201 13.05 2.12 -4.32
CA TYR A 201 13.20 2.59 -2.95
C TYR A 201 13.95 3.92 -2.94
N LEU A 202 13.23 5.03 -2.79
CA LEU A 202 13.78 6.38 -2.80
C LEU A 202 14.72 6.64 -1.61
N SER A 203 14.50 5.96 -0.49
CA SER A 203 15.34 6.05 0.70
C SER A 203 16.77 5.51 0.47
N THR A 204 16.93 4.54 -0.44
CA THR A 204 18.22 3.90 -0.75
C THR A 204 18.70 4.14 -2.19
N GLY A 205 17.84 4.66 -3.07
CA GLY A 205 18.07 4.76 -4.51
C GLY A 205 18.10 3.40 -5.23
N ARG A 206 17.65 2.33 -4.56
CA ARG A 206 17.72 0.96 -5.10
C ARG A 206 16.48 0.65 -5.94
N ALA A 207 16.69 0.15 -7.15
CA ALA A 207 15.64 -0.49 -7.95
C ALA A 207 15.60 -2.00 -7.71
N ASP A 208 14.41 -2.58 -7.66
CA ASP A 208 14.18 -4.02 -7.51
C ASP A 208 13.25 -4.53 -8.62
N PRO A 209 13.77 -4.76 -9.84
CA PRO A 209 12.96 -5.24 -10.95
C PRO A 209 12.64 -6.73 -10.79
N ILE A 210 11.37 -7.07 -10.95
CA ILE A 210 10.83 -8.43 -10.88
C ILE A 210 10.14 -8.75 -12.21
N PRO A 211 10.55 -9.78 -12.96
CA PRO A 211 9.83 -10.24 -14.14
C PRO A 211 8.40 -10.64 -13.78
N ALA A 212 7.42 -10.25 -14.60
CA ALA A 212 6.02 -10.63 -14.37
C ALA A 212 5.80 -12.15 -14.33
N THR A 213 6.64 -12.92 -15.02
CA THR A 213 6.62 -14.39 -15.00
C THR A 213 6.99 -15.01 -13.66
N GLU A 214 7.61 -14.24 -12.74
CA GLU A 214 7.92 -14.69 -11.38
C GLU A 214 6.81 -14.35 -10.37
N LEU A 215 5.80 -13.59 -10.79
CA LEU A 215 4.65 -13.20 -9.96
C LEU A 215 3.53 -14.22 -10.17
N THR A 216 3.28 -15.04 -9.15
CA THR A 216 2.42 -16.23 -9.27
C THR A 216 0.94 -16.00 -8.93
N THR A 217 0.60 -14.85 -8.34
CA THR A 217 -0.80 -14.51 -8.03
C THR A 217 -1.62 -14.46 -9.32
N ASN A 218 -2.80 -15.08 -9.30
CA ASN A 218 -3.75 -15.09 -10.41
C ASN A 218 -5.13 -14.53 -9.99
N LEU A 219 -6.05 -14.40 -10.95
CA LEU A 219 -7.40 -13.87 -10.71
C LEU A 219 -8.24 -14.73 -9.74
N ALA A 220 -8.00 -16.03 -9.67
CA ALA A 220 -8.68 -16.93 -8.74
C ALA A 220 -8.21 -16.70 -7.29
N ASP A 221 -6.92 -16.43 -7.08
CA ASP A 221 -6.38 -16.05 -5.78
C ASP A 221 -7.05 -14.76 -5.27
N LEU A 222 -7.19 -13.75 -6.13
CA LEU A 222 -7.88 -12.51 -5.79
C LEU A 222 -9.35 -12.77 -5.46
N THR A 223 -10.04 -13.59 -6.26
CA THR A 223 -11.44 -13.99 -5.99
C THR A 223 -11.57 -14.68 -4.62
N ALA A 224 -10.63 -15.56 -4.27
CA ALA A 224 -10.59 -16.23 -2.97
C ALA A 224 -10.37 -15.25 -1.81
N MET A 225 -9.58 -14.19 -2.01
CA MET A 225 -9.42 -13.13 -1.01
C MET A 225 -10.73 -12.41 -0.72
N PHE A 226 -11.53 -12.07 -1.75
CA PHE A 226 -12.86 -11.51 -1.55
C PHE A 226 -13.80 -12.48 -0.82
N GLY A 227 -13.79 -13.76 -1.18
CA GLY A 227 -14.60 -14.78 -0.50
C GLY A 227 -14.32 -14.86 1.01
N ARG A 228 -13.05 -14.74 1.43
CA ARG A 228 -12.69 -14.68 2.86
C ARG A 228 -13.29 -13.47 3.57
N VAL A 229 -13.38 -12.32 2.90
CA VAL A 229 -13.99 -11.11 3.45
C VAL A 229 -15.50 -11.27 3.58
N GLN A 230 -16.15 -11.82 2.55
CA GLN A 230 -17.59 -12.12 2.54
C GLN A 230 -17.97 -13.11 3.64
N ASP A 231 -17.12 -14.11 3.91
CA ASP A 231 -17.26 -15.07 5.01
C ASP A 231 -16.99 -14.48 6.41
N GLY A 232 -16.60 -13.20 6.51
CA GLY A 232 -16.28 -12.56 7.79
C GLY A 232 -14.96 -13.04 8.44
N ARG A 233 -14.03 -13.63 7.66
CA ARG A 233 -12.78 -14.22 8.18
C ARG A 233 -11.69 -13.16 8.36
N PHE A 234 -11.68 -12.55 9.55
CA PHE A 234 -10.78 -11.45 9.92
C PHE A 234 -9.82 -11.79 11.06
N GLU A 235 -9.25 -13.00 11.06
CA GLU A 235 -8.33 -13.43 12.10
C GLU A 235 -7.08 -12.54 12.14
N ALA A 236 -6.61 -12.23 13.35
CA ALA A 236 -5.35 -11.53 13.53
C ALA A 236 -4.19 -12.43 13.09
N ARG A 237 -3.26 -11.88 12.31
CA ARG A 237 -1.99 -12.52 11.95
C ARG A 237 -0.84 -11.72 12.54
N PRO A 238 -0.41 -12.03 13.78
CA PRO A 238 0.64 -11.26 14.41
C PRO A 238 1.99 -11.47 13.71
N GLY A 239 2.76 -10.40 13.57
CA GLY A 239 4.07 -10.41 12.93
C GLY A 239 4.89 -9.16 13.27
N THR A 240 5.97 -8.92 12.54
CA THR A 240 6.84 -7.75 12.73
C THR A 240 6.09 -6.42 12.59
N VAL A 241 5.11 -6.37 11.69
CA VAL A 241 4.22 -5.21 11.44
C VAL A 241 3.36 -4.82 12.64
N CYS A 242 3.22 -5.67 13.67
CA CYS A 242 2.41 -5.34 14.84
C CYS A 242 2.94 -4.14 15.62
N ARG A 243 4.25 -3.85 15.57
CA ARG A 243 4.86 -2.72 16.29
C ARG A 243 4.42 -1.37 15.73
N SER A 244 4.21 -1.30 14.41
CA SER A 244 3.76 -0.11 13.69
C SER A 244 2.24 -0.10 13.44
N CYS A 245 1.50 -1.12 13.89
CA CYS A 245 0.06 -1.22 13.65
C CYS A 245 -0.72 -0.19 14.49
N ASP A 246 -1.48 0.69 13.82
CA ASP A 246 -2.35 1.70 14.45
C ASP A 246 -3.34 1.10 15.47
N PHE A 247 -3.75 -0.14 15.25
CA PHE A 247 -4.76 -0.83 16.05
C PHE A 247 -4.18 -1.71 17.15
N LEU A 248 -2.86 -1.67 17.40
CA LEU A 248 -2.20 -2.52 18.40
C LEU A 248 -2.88 -2.42 19.78
N ARG A 249 -3.31 -1.21 20.19
CA ARG A 249 -4.02 -1.00 21.45
C ARG A 249 -5.34 -1.78 21.57
N PHE A 250 -5.95 -2.14 20.46
CA PHE A 250 -7.19 -2.92 20.39
C PHE A 250 -6.96 -4.40 20.05
N CYS A 251 -5.74 -4.81 19.73
CA CYS A 251 -5.41 -6.15 19.24
C CYS A 251 -4.63 -6.97 20.26
N ASP A 252 -5.30 -7.84 21.01
CA ASP A 252 -4.66 -8.70 22.02
C ASP A 252 -3.56 -9.59 21.44
N ALA A 253 -3.81 -10.19 20.27
CA ALA A 253 -2.85 -11.04 19.58
C ALA A 253 -1.60 -10.23 19.16
N GLY A 254 -1.79 -9.01 18.66
CA GLY A 254 -0.70 -8.10 18.32
C GLY A 254 0.11 -7.67 19.55
N ARG A 255 -0.55 -7.35 20.67
CA ARG A 255 0.15 -6.99 21.92
C ARG A 255 0.98 -8.15 22.45
N ARG A 256 0.47 -9.38 22.39
CA ARG A 256 1.25 -10.58 22.75
C ARG A 256 2.49 -10.73 21.88
N GLN A 257 2.37 -10.54 20.56
CA GLN A 257 3.50 -10.62 19.64
C GLN A 257 4.58 -9.57 19.93
N VAL A 258 4.18 -8.32 20.17
CA VAL A 258 5.14 -7.25 20.48
C VAL A 258 5.87 -7.53 21.80
N ARG A 259 5.16 -8.02 22.83
CA ARG A 259 5.78 -8.43 24.10
C ARG A 259 6.74 -9.60 23.93
N ALA A 260 6.35 -10.63 23.18
CA ALA A 260 7.16 -11.83 22.98
C ALA A 260 8.44 -11.59 22.16
N THR A 261 8.46 -10.54 21.34
CA THR A 261 9.61 -10.19 20.49
C THR A 261 10.38 -8.98 21.00
N ALA A 262 10.00 -8.40 22.13
CA ALA A 262 10.73 -7.29 22.73
C ALA A 262 12.16 -7.76 23.01
N PRO A 263 13.20 -7.00 22.61
CA PRO A 263 14.55 -7.32 23.02
C PRO A 263 14.58 -7.35 24.56
N ASN A 264 15.12 -8.41 25.15
CA ASN A 264 15.36 -8.44 26.59
C ASN A 264 16.21 -7.22 26.93
N GLY A 265 15.73 -6.36 27.81
CA GLY A 265 16.48 -5.18 28.24
C GLY A 265 17.76 -5.63 28.93
N ASP A 266 18.90 -5.15 28.43
CA ASP A 266 20.14 -5.04 29.21
C ASP A 266 20.03 -3.84 30.17
#